data_AF-V4CGS5-F1
#
_entry.id   AF-V4CGS5-F1
#
_cell.length_a   1.000
_cell.length_b   1.000
_cell.length_c   1.000
_cell.angle_alpha   90.00
_cell.angle_beta   90.00
_cell.angle_gamma   90.00
#
_symmetry.space_group_name_H-M   'P 1'
#
loop_
_entity.id
_entity.type
_entity.pdbx_description
1 polymer ?
#
loop_
_entity_poly.entity_id
_entity_poly.type
_entity_poly.pdbx_seq_one_letter_code
_entity_poly.pdbx_strand_id
1 'polypeptide(L)'
;ILVGNMPLMIKPTKDCKTIVVANEARAFGSTNSFQNPLGSVGIIRFTNGVENNYEYTELNFTKFNDKQTDLEKEGVRFVFRENTFDRDIEPESITFNCDETIAYVALQENNAIAIVDVRKLEIDEIKGLGYKTWDKYTLDTSDKDGGIHMNNYDFIRSFYLPDRIKYHHWNDEGIIITADEGAYKSYSNSFNEKRRGNWFNPGKSLSKRYLIAIENFSCRLGRLFFSKLDGLDNTRKYENLYFYGGRGFTIRKASDMSILFDSGDTIERKISELAPEIFNSNYKGGQSINQQRDTQSDNKGPECEAVETAEIDGKLVILLGCERPGTIVVFSVGDDFKETKFEYLYFNIPEYDKRLKHLYTKRKISEINPENFKYVGFDKSPNGQNILFVVGKSTGTLSAIDVDVEKWSKEMP
;
A
#
# COMPACT_ATOMS: atom_id res chain seq x y z
N ILE A 1 -1.80 25.13 -13.95
CA ILE A 1 -3.15 24.95 -13.38
C ILE A 1 -2.99 24.89 -11.87
N LEU A 2 -3.59 25.81 -11.13
CA LEU A 2 -3.63 25.70 -9.67
C LEU A 2 -4.73 24.68 -9.31
N VAL A 3 -4.39 23.72 -8.46
CA VAL A 3 -5.29 22.66 -7.97
C VAL A 3 -5.32 22.70 -6.45
N GLY A 4 -6.03 21.75 -5.82
CA GLY A 4 -6.20 21.66 -4.36
C GLY A 4 -4.90 21.44 -3.57
N ASN A 5 -5.05 21.10 -2.28
CA ASN A 5 -3.94 21.04 -1.33
C ASN A 5 -3.10 19.77 -1.52
N MET A 6 -1.78 19.92 -1.68
CA MET A 6 -0.81 18.81 -1.78
C MET A 6 -1.24 17.73 -2.79
N PRO A 7 -1.29 18.05 -4.10
CA PRO A 7 -1.57 17.05 -5.13
C PRO A 7 -0.51 15.95 -5.10
N LEU A 8 -0.95 14.70 -4.97
CA LEU A 8 -0.08 13.54 -4.81
C LEU A 8 -0.03 12.68 -6.08
N MET A 9 -1.18 12.46 -6.72
CA MET A 9 -1.27 11.75 -7.99
C MET A 9 -2.11 12.52 -9.01
N ILE A 10 -1.71 12.42 -10.27
CA ILE A 10 -2.51 12.81 -11.43
C ILE A 10 -2.74 11.59 -12.33
N LYS A 11 -3.93 11.49 -12.90
CA LYS A 11 -4.30 10.43 -13.84
C LYS A 11 -5.04 11.01 -15.05
N PRO A 12 -4.40 11.12 -16.22
CA PRO A 12 -5.09 11.47 -17.45
C PRO A 12 -5.93 10.29 -17.98
N THR A 13 -7.05 10.60 -18.61
CA THR A 13 -7.80 9.67 -19.46
C THR A 13 -7.00 9.32 -20.71
N LYS A 14 -7.32 8.21 -21.39
CA LYS A 14 -6.65 7.74 -22.61
C LYS A 14 -6.66 8.77 -23.73
N ASP A 15 -7.71 9.59 -23.80
CA ASP A 15 -7.85 10.66 -24.80
C ASP A 15 -7.15 11.97 -24.40
N CYS A 16 -6.52 12.01 -23.22
CA CYS A 16 -5.84 13.16 -22.62
C CYS A 16 -6.74 14.40 -22.43
N LYS A 17 -8.06 14.27 -22.50
CA LYS A 17 -9.00 15.40 -22.35
C LYS A 17 -9.44 15.63 -20.91
N THR A 18 -9.33 14.62 -20.05
CA THR A 18 -9.64 14.73 -18.63
C THR A 18 -8.46 14.29 -17.79
N ILE A 19 -8.17 15.02 -16.72
CA ILE A 19 -7.18 14.65 -15.70
C ILE A 19 -7.89 14.63 -14.35
N VAL A 20 -7.79 13.50 -13.64
CA VAL A 20 -8.17 13.42 -12.23
C VAL A 20 -6.94 13.63 -11.36
N VAL A 21 -7.08 14.41 -10.30
CA VAL A 21 -6.01 14.79 -9.36
C VAL A 21 -6.45 14.38 -7.96
N ALA A 22 -5.61 13.62 -7.25
CA ALA A 22 -5.80 13.31 -5.84
C ALA A 22 -5.03 14.35 -5.03
N ASN A 23 -5.75 15.18 -4.30
CA ASN A 23 -5.18 16.21 -3.43
C ASN A 23 -5.16 15.67 -2.00
N GLU A 24 -4.01 15.12 -1.59
CA GLU A 24 -3.81 14.42 -0.31
C GLU A 24 -4.12 15.33 0.87
N ALA A 25 -3.77 16.62 0.78
CA ALA A 25 -4.05 17.61 1.81
C ALA A 25 -3.54 17.25 3.22
N ARG A 26 -2.45 16.47 3.31
CA ARG A 26 -1.89 16.03 4.58
C ARG A 26 -1.64 17.19 5.54
N ALA A 27 -1.98 16.99 6.81
CA ALA A 27 -1.79 18.00 7.83
C ALA A 27 -0.31 18.40 8.00
N PHE A 28 -0.06 19.69 8.20
CA PHE A 28 1.28 20.25 8.35
C PHE A 28 1.36 21.29 9.48
N GLY A 29 2.59 21.64 9.85
CA GLY A 29 2.89 22.66 10.85
C GLY A 29 3.45 22.13 12.16
N SER A 30 3.46 23.00 13.17
CA SER A 30 3.95 22.70 14.53
C SER A 30 2.80 22.59 15.53
N THR A 31 3.07 22.21 16.77
CA THR A 31 2.05 22.13 17.83
C THR A 31 1.26 23.43 18.02
N ASN A 32 1.90 24.58 17.78
CA ASN A 32 1.29 25.91 17.97
C ASN A 32 0.73 26.51 16.67
N SER A 33 0.92 25.84 15.53
CA SER A 33 0.47 26.30 14.20
C SER A 33 0.19 25.07 13.34
N PHE A 34 -0.78 24.26 13.77
CA PHE A 34 -1.22 23.07 13.08
C PHE A 34 -2.29 23.44 12.06
N GLN A 35 -2.13 22.97 10.83
CA GLN A 35 -3.10 23.16 9.76
C GLN A 35 -3.43 21.80 9.17
N ASN A 36 -4.72 21.53 9.02
CA ASN A 36 -5.21 20.34 8.35
C ASN A 36 -6.20 20.75 7.25
N PRO A 37 -5.72 20.97 6.01
CA PRO A 37 -6.59 21.35 4.89
C PRO A 37 -7.63 20.27 4.55
N LEU A 38 -8.54 20.58 3.62
CA LEU A 38 -9.50 19.60 3.12
C LEU A 38 -8.85 18.73 2.05
N GLY A 39 -8.97 17.41 2.20
CA GLY A 39 -8.70 16.46 1.11
C GLY A 39 -9.73 16.64 0.00
N SER A 40 -9.29 16.47 -1.25
CA SER A 40 -10.18 16.64 -2.40
C SER A 40 -9.76 15.84 -3.63
N VAL A 41 -10.69 15.68 -4.56
CA VAL A 41 -10.45 15.14 -5.90
C VAL A 41 -10.69 16.24 -6.92
N GLY A 42 -9.65 16.62 -7.65
CA GLY A 42 -9.71 17.59 -8.73
C GLY A 42 -10.02 16.93 -10.07
N ILE A 43 -10.87 17.54 -10.89
CA ILE A 43 -11.14 17.11 -12.27
C ILE A 43 -10.85 18.28 -13.20
N ILE A 44 -9.86 18.11 -14.07
CA ILE A 44 -9.48 19.07 -15.10
C ILE A 44 -10.01 18.56 -16.44
N ARG A 45 -10.75 19.38 -17.19
CA ARG A 45 -11.23 19.06 -18.54
C ARG A 45 -10.70 20.04 -19.57
N PHE A 46 -10.16 19.51 -20.67
CA PHE A 46 -9.70 20.27 -21.83
C PHE A 46 -10.77 20.21 -22.92
N THR A 47 -11.72 21.14 -22.86
CA THR A 47 -12.93 21.13 -23.70
C THR A 47 -12.64 21.25 -25.20
N ASN A 48 -11.56 21.93 -25.57
CA ASN A 48 -11.13 22.13 -26.96
C ASN A 48 -9.69 21.61 -27.22
N GLY A 49 -9.24 20.60 -26.48
CA GLY A 49 -7.86 20.09 -26.57
C GLY A 49 -6.88 20.81 -25.64
N VAL A 50 -5.72 20.20 -25.43
CA VAL A 50 -4.79 20.55 -24.34
C VAL A 50 -4.13 21.93 -24.47
N GLU A 51 -4.10 22.50 -25.68
CA GLU A 51 -3.54 23.84 -25.95
C GLU A 51 -4.53 24.97 -25.62
N ASN A 52 -5.80 24.64 -25.36
CA ASN A 52 -6.87 25.61 -25.11
C ASN A 52 -7.20 25.75 -23.62
N ASN A 53 -8.24 26.53 -23.32
CA ASN A 53 -8.75 26.72 -21.97
C ASN A 53 -9.16 25.38 -21.32
N TYR A 54 -8.92 25.28 -20.02
CA TYR A 54 -9.33 24.16 -19.19
C TYR A 54 -10.45 24.57 -18.22
N GLU A 55 -11.27 23.61 -17.83
CA GLU A 55 -12.20 23.72 -16.71
C GLU A 55 -11.65 22.90 -15.53
N TYR A 56 -11.72 23.44 -14.32
CA TYR A 56 -11.33 22.72 -13.11
C TYR A 56 -12.50 22.67 -12.14
N THR A 57 -12.83 21.48 -11.68
CA THR A 57 -13.81 21.23 -10.61
C THR A 57 -13.13 20.52 -9.46
N GLU A 58 -13.30 21.03 -8.25
CA GLU A 58 -12.78 20.42 -7.02
C GLU A 58 -13.92 19.78 -6.24
N LEU A 59 -13.81 18.47 -6.01
CA LEU A 59 -14.77 17.67 -5.26
C LEU A 59 -14.23 17.44 -3.85
N ASN A 60 -14.97 17.86 -2.83
CA ASN A 60 -14.64 17.63 -1.43
C ASN A 60 -15.51 16.54 -0.81
N PHE A 61 -15.13 16.10 0.39
CA PHE A 61 -15.81 15.03 1.13
C PHE A 61 -16.84 15.55 2.14
N THR A 62 -17.18 16.84 2.14
CA THR A 62 -18.03 17.46 3.18
C THR A 62 -19.39 16.78 3.31
N LYS A 63 -19.96 16.25 2.21
CA LYS A 63 -21.24 15.51 2.25
C LYS A 63 -21.20 14.22 3.09
N PHE A 64 -20.00 13.73 3.44
CA PHE A 64 -19.80 12.55 4.29
C PHE A 64 -19.56 12.89 5.76
N ASN A 65 -19.50 14.17 6.15
CA ASN A 65 -19.24 14.56 7.54
C ASN A 65 -20.27 14.00 8.52
N ASP A 66 -21.54 13.86 8.12
CA ASP A 66 -22.59 13.29 8.97
C ASP A 66 -22.75 11.76 8.82
N LYS A 67 -21.84 11.09 8.10
CA LYS A 67 -21.87 9.65 7.79
C LYS A 67 -20.80 8.83 8.50
N GLN A 68 -20.00 9.46 9.35
CA GLN A 68 -18.85 8.86 10.05
C GLN A 68 -19.19 7.51 10.69
N THR A 69 -20.21 7.47 11.55
CA THR A 69 -20.60 6.25 12.28
C THR A 69 -20.99 5.10 11.34
N ASP A 70 -21.58 5.39 10.19
CA ASP A 70 -21.97 4.35 9.23
C ASP A 70 -20.77 3.89 8.40
N LEU A 71 -19.92 4.83 7.96
CA LEU A 71 -18.66 4.52 7.27
C LEU A 71 -17.70 3.70 8.16
N GLU A 72 -17.63 4.00 9.46
CA GLU A 72 -16.83 3.23 10.41
C GLU A 72 -17.33 1.77 10.56
N LYS A 73 -18.65 1.55 10.50
CA LYS A 73 -19.21 0.18 10.48
C LYS A 73 -18.84 -0.58 9.20
N GLU A 74 -18.68 0.13 8.09
CA GLU A 74 -18.21 -0.42 6.81
C GLU A 74 -16.68 -0.58 6.76
N GLY A 75 -15.95 -0.23 7.84
CA GLY A 75 -14.52 -0.44 7.95
C GLY A 75 -13.65 0.72 7.47
N VAL A 76 -14.24 1.90 7.25
CA VAL A 76 -13.50 3.15 7.03
C VAL A 76 -12.93 3.63 8.36
N ARG A 77 -11.70 4.13 8.36
CA ARG A 77 -11.04 4.67 9.56
C ARG A 77 -11.22 6.18 9.61
N PHE A 78 -11.52 6.67 10.80
CA PHE A 78 -11.46 8.09 11.16
C PHE A 78 -10.40 8.28 12.24
N VAL A 79 -9.22 8.73 11.81
CA VAL A 79 -7.99 8.60 12.58
C VAL A 79 -7.73 9.85 13.43
N PHE A 80 -7.82 11.05 12.84
CA PHE A 80 -7.62 12.32 13.55
C PHE A 80 -8.96 13.01 13.88
N ARG A 81 -9.54 12.62 15.02
CA ARG A 81 -10.89 13.05 15.46
C ARG A 81 -11.02 14.47 16.00
N GLU A 82 -9.94 15.26 16.00
CA GLU A 82 -9.99 16.68 16.40
C GLU A 82 -10.45 17.59 15.24
N ASN A 83 -10.73 17.02 14.07
CA ASN A 83 -11.26 17.69 12.88
C ASN A 83 -12.56 17.05 12.40
N THR A 84 -13.17 17.60 11.34
CA THR A 84 -14.24 16.94 10.57
C THR A 84 -13.66 15.82 9.69
N PHE A 85 -14.51 14.86 9.30
CA PHE A 85 -14.09 13.70 8.52
C PHE A 85 -13.45 14.09 7.18
N ASP A 86 -14.01 15.07 6.47
CA ASP A 86 -13.46 15.60 5.22
C ASP A 86 -12.04 16.22 5.31
N ARG A 87 -11.59 16.57 6.52
CA ARG A 87 -10.21 16.99 6.80
C ARG A 87 -9.32 15.83 7.21
N ASP A 88 -9.88 14.72 7.70
CA ASP A 88 -9.09 13.51 7.99
C ASP A 88 -8.82 12.69 6.74
N ILE A 89 -9.63 12.84 5.70
CA ILE A 89 -9.47 12.15 4.42
C ILE A 89 -8.23 12.67 3.67
N GLU A 90 -7.33 11.76 3.32
CA GLU A 90 -6.11 12.02 2.54
C GLU A 90 -6.14 11.17 1.24
N PRO A 91 -6.64 11.71 0.10
CA PRO A 91 -6.65 11.00 -1.18
C PRO A 91 -5.27 10.87 -1.83
N GLU A 92 -4.92 9.68 -2.31
CA GLU A 92 -3.59 9.41 -2.87
C GLU A 92 -3.61 8.80 -4.28
N SER A 93 -3.96 7.52 -4.41
CA SER A 93 -3.78 6.78 -5.66
C SER A 93 -5.06 6.75 -6.50
N ILE A 94 -4.93 6.84 -7.83
CA ILE A 94 -6.06 6.89 -8.76
C ILE A 94 -5.94 5.79 -9.82
N THR A 95 -7.05 5.07 -10.02
CA THR A 95 -7.24 4.22 -11.21
C THR A 95 -8.62 4.41 -11.81
N PHE A 96 -8.75 4.26 -13.13
CA PHE A 96 -10.03 4.33 -13.84
C PHE A 96 -10.57 2.94 -14.13
N ASN A 97 -11.90 2.82 -14.22
CA ASN A 97 -12.53 1.69 -14.91
C ASN A 97 -12.25 1.73 -16.43
N CYS A 98 -12.66 0.69 -17.18
CA CYS A 98 -12.31 0.54 -18.60
C CYS A 98 -12.70 1.73 -19.50
N ASP A 99 -13.89 2.30 -19.27
CA ASP A 99 -14.46 3.40 -20.05
C ASP A 99 -14.19 4.79 -19.45
N GLU A 100 -13.39 4.84 -18.38
CA GLU A 100 -12.91 6.06 -17.72
C GLU A 100 -14.04 6.98 -17.22
N THR A 101 -15.18 6.37 -16.88
CA THR A 101 -16.33 7.07 -16.28
C THR A 101 -16.28 7.12 -14.77
N ILE A 102 -15.63 6.13 -14.16
CA ILE A 102 -15.42 6.02 -12.73
C ILE A 102 -13.93 6.09 -12.45
N ALA A 103 -13.54 6.99 -11.54
CA ALA A 103 -12.24 6.98 -10.90
C ALA A 103 -12.37 6.39 -9.50
N TYR A 104 -11.56 5.38 -9.21
CA TYR A 104 -11.36 4.89 -7.85
C TYR A 104 -10.16 5.62 -7.26
N VAL A 105 -10.33 6.14 -6.05
CA VAL A 105 -9.30 6.92 -5.35
C VAL A 105 -9.00 6.28 -3.99
N ALA A 106 -7.76 5.84 -3.78
CA ALA A 106 -7.31 5.29 -2.51
C ALA A 106 -7.27 6.39 -1.45
N LEU A 107 -7.83 6.09 -0.28
CA LEU A 107 -7.76 6.91 0.94
C LEU A 107 -6.96 6.10 1.96
N GLN A 108 -5.64 6.08 1.79
CA GLN A 108 -4.76 5.06 2.36
C GLN A 108 -4.92 4.96 3.88
N GLU A 109 -4.70 6.05 4.61
CA GLU A 109 -4.77 6.07 6.08
C GLU A 109 -6.18 5.82 6.61
N ASN A 110 -7.19 6.13 5.80
CA ASN A 110 -8.60 5.87 6.07
C ASN A 110 -9.04 4.43 5.74
N ASN A 111 -8.13 3.60 5.21
CA ASN A 111 -8.39 2.20 4.83
C ASN A 111 -9.63 2.07 3.93
N ALA A 112 -9.74 2.94 2.94
CA ALA A 112 -10.93 3.07 2.11
C ALA A 112 -10.61 3.41 0.66
N ILE A 113 -11.59 3.24 -0.22
CA ILE A 113 -11.58 3.71 -1.61
C ILE A 113 -12.80 4.60 -1.83
N ALA A 114 -12.57 5.82 -2.34
CA ALA A 114 -13.62 6.68 -2.86
C ALA A 114 -13.93 6.32 -4.31
N ILE A 115 -15.23 6.29 -4.65
CA ILE A 115 -15.73 6.04 -6.00
C ILE A 115 -16.21 7.38 -6.56
N VAL A 116 -15.58 7.85 -7.63
CA VAL A 116 -15.83 9.18 -8.20
C VAL A 116 -16.39 9.04 -9.61
N ASP A 117 -17.60 9.55 -9.84
CA ASP A 117 -18.19 9.67 -11.17
C ASP A 117 -17.59 10.89 -11.88
N VAL A 118 -16.70 10.60 -12.81
CA VAL A 118 -15.93 11.59 -13.55
C VAL A 118 -16.83 12.40 -14.49
N ARG A 119 -17.97 11.85 -14.92
CA ARG A 119 -18.93 12.54 -15.80
C ARG A 119 -19.81 13.48 -15.00
N LYS A 120 -20.40 13.00 -13.91
CA LYS A 120 -21.27 13.77 -13.02
C LYS A 120 -20.52 14.79 -12.17
N LEU A 121 -19.19 14.65 -12.05
CA LEU A 121 -18.36 15.46 -11.16
C LEU A 121 -18.83 15.29 -9.70
N GLU A 122 -18.94 14.04 -9.26
CA GLU A 122 -19.40 13.70 -7.92
C GLU A 122 -18.59 12.55 -7.32
N ILE A 123 -18.35 12.61 -6.00
CA ILE A 123 -17.82 11.48 -5.23
C ILE A 123 -19.02 10.65 -4.78
N ASP A 124 -19.37 9.59 -5.50
CA ASP A 124 -20.59 8.82 -5.24
C ASP A 124 -20.58 8.17 -3.85
N GLU A 125 -19.51 7.43 -3.53
CA GLU A 125 -19.43 6.60 -2.32
C GLU A 125 -18.00 6.50 -1.77
N ILE A 126 -17.89 6.10 -0.49
CA ILE A 126 -16.63 5.68 0.14
C ILE A 126 -16.85 4.25 0.65
N LYS A 127 -15.98 3.32 0.25
CA LYS A 127 -16.03 1.92 0.69
C LYS A 127 -14.84 1.60 1.59
N GLY A 128 -15.13 1.14 2.81
CA GLY A 128 -14.12 0.64 3.73
C GLY A 128 -13.58 -0.73 3.29
N LEU A 129 -12.33 -1.01 3.66
CA LEU A 129 -11.63 -2.21 3.20
C LEU A 129 -11.58 -3.34 4.26
N GLY A 130 -12.12 -3.07 5.45
CA GLY A 130 -12.14 -4.01 6.57
C GLY A 130 -10.75 -4.26 7.15
N TYR A 131 -10.51 -5.48 7.64
CA TYR A 131 -9.23 -5.87 8.23
C TYR A 131 -8.87 -7.31 7.87
N LYS A 132 -7.57 -7.62 7.95
CA LYS A 132 -7.02 -8.97 7.83
C LYS A 132 -6.88 -9.59 9.22
N THR A 133 -7.17 -10.89 9.34
CA THR A 133 -6.87 -11.67 10.55
C THR A 133 -5.60 -12.51 10.35
N TRP A 134 -4.87 -12.74 11.44
CA TRP A 134 -3.56 -13.40 11.41
C TRP A 134 -3.56 -14.75 12.13
N ASP A 135 -4.72 -15.40 12.22
CA ASP A 135 -4.88 -16.76 12.76
C ASP A 135 -4.33 -17.85 11.83
N LYS A 136 -4.45 -17.62 10.51
CA LYS A 136 -4.04 -18.55 9.45
C LYS A 136 -2.78 -18.15 8.69
N TYR A 137 -2.29 -16.94 8.94
CA TYR A 137 -1.11 -16.38 8.30
C TYR A 137 -0.02 -16.17 9.34
N THR A 138 1.22 -16.21 8.90
CA THR A 138 2.40 -15.96 9.71
C THR A 138 2.99 -14.59 9.41
N LEU A 139 3.61 -13.97 10.41
CA LEU A 139 4.33 -12.71 10.25
C LEU A 139 5.59 -12.68 11.12
N ASP A 140 6.60 -11.96 10.64
CA ASP A 140 7.69 -11.52 11.50
C ASP A 140 7.31 -10.18 12.16
N THR A 141 7.57 -10.09 13.46
CA THR A 141 7.02 -9.04 14.34
C THR A 141 8.07 -8.24 15.08
N SER A 142 9.34 -8.63 14.96
CA SER A 142 10.43 -8.00 15.70
C SER A 142 11.65 -7.82 14.81
N ASP A 143 12.41 -6.77 15.09
CA ASP A 143 13.70 -6.46 14.46
C ASP A 143 14.88 -6.82 15.38
N LYS A 144 14.62 -7.55 16.49
CA LYS A 144 15.56 -7.71 17.62
C LYS A 144 15.60 -9.11 18.24
N ASP A 145 15.03 -10.11 17.59
CA ASP A 145 15.01 -11.51 18.04
C ASP A 145 16.00 -12.41 17.29
N GLY A 146 16.90 -11.79 16.53
CA GLY A 146 18.11 -12.44 16.03
C GLY A 146 17.94 -13.16 14.70
N GLY A 147 16.82 -12.97 14.00
CA GLY A 147 16.59 -13.57 12.68
C GLY A 147 15.11 -13.56 12.31
N ILE A 148 14.79 -14.35 11.30
CA ILE A 148 13.43 -14.44 10.76
C ILE A 148 12.58 -15.36 11.64
N HIS A 149 11.53 -14.84 12.26
CA HIS A 149 10.63 -15.59 13.14
C HIS A 149 9.15 -15.40 12.73
N MET A 150 8.74 -16.19 11.75
CA MET A 150 7.36 -16.21 11.25
C MET A 150 6.42 -16.88 12.26
N ASN A 151 5.51 -16.11 12.86
CA ASN A 151 4.55 -16.58 13.86
C ASN A 151 3.12 -16.19 13.48
N ASN A 152 2.12 -17.00 13.84
CA ASN A 152 0.71 -16.66 13.70
C ASN A 152 0.10 -16.25 15.05
N TYR A 153 -0.96 -15.45 15.00
CA TYR A 153 -1.61 -14.92 16.19
C TYR A 153 -3.10 -14.65 15.95
N ASP A 154 -3.94 -15.35 16.69
CA ASP A 154 -5.41 -15.37 16.52
C ASP A 154 -6.13 -14.08 16.94
N PHE A 155 -5.49 -13.25 17.76
CA PHE A 155 -6.07 -12.02 18.33
C PHE A 155 -5.59 -10.73 17.66
N ILE A 156 -4.74 -10.83 16.63
CA ILE A 156 -4.20 -9.66 15.93
C ILE A 156 -4.88 -9.48 14.59
N ARG A 157 -5.06 -8.22 14.23
CA ARG A 157 -5.57 -7.79 12.94
C ARG A 157 -4.59 -6.81 12.31
N SER A 158 -4.70 -6.64 11.01
CA SER A 158 -4.10 -5.49 10.33
C SER A 158 -5.08 -4.79 9.42
N PHE A 159 -4.83 -3.51 9.21
CA PHE A 159 -5.47 -2.74 8.15
C PHE A 159 -4.75 -2.99 6.84
N TYR A 160 -5.48 -2.92 5.72
CA TYR A 160 -4.90 -3.05 4.38
C TYR A 160 -4.12 -1.79 4.01
N LEU A 161 -4.74 -0.61 4.19
CA LEU A 161 -4.13 0.72 3.96
C LEU A 161 -3.40 0.79 2.61
N PRO A 162 -4.16 0.72 1.51
CA PRO A 162 -3.57 0.57 0.20
C PRO A 162 -2.94 1.87 -0.25
N ASP A 163 -1.67 1.82 -0.63
CA ASP A 163 -1.02 2.95 -1.33
C ASP A 163 -1.51 2.93 -2.78
N ARG A 164 -0.87 2.11 -3.64
CA ARG A 164 -1.23 2.05 -5.05
C ARG A 164 -2.39 1.10 -5.29
N ILE A 165 -3.28 1.54 -6.17
CA ILE A 165 -4.41 0.74 -6.65
C ILE A 165 -4.38 0.62 -8.17
N LYS A 166 -4.81 -0.54 -8.67
CA LYS A 166 -4.91 -0.81 -10.10
C LYS A 166 -6.23 -1.47 -10.43
N TYR A 167 -6.99 -0.87 -11.33
CA TYR A 167 -8.17 -1.50 -11.90
C TYR A 167 -7.79 -2.38 -13.09
N HIS A 168 -8.46 -3.53 -13.20
CA HIS A 168 -8.43 -4.40 -14.37
C HIS A 168 -9.83 -4.99 -14.59
N HIS A 169 -10.14 -5.41 -15.82
CA HIS A 169 -11.36 -6.17 -16.10
C HIS A 169 -10.95 -7.57 -16.54
N TRP A 170 -11.35 -8.59 -15.79
CA TRP A 170 -10.93 -9.98 -15.99
C TRP A 170 -12.11 -10.93 -15.76
N ASN A 171 -12.33 -11.88 -16.66
CA ASN A 171 -13.43 -12.86 -16.58
C ASN A 171 -14.80 -12.22 -16.28
N ASP A 172 -15.16 -11.17 -17.05
CA ASP A 172 -16.40 -10.39 -16.91
C ASP A 172 -16.58 -9.67 -15.55
N GLU A 173 -15.51 -9.56 -14.77
CA GLU A 173 -15.49 -8.87 -13.49
C GLU A 173 -14.57 -7.66 -13.52
N GLY A 174 -15.07 -6.52 -13.04
CA GLY A 174 -14.22 -5.37 -12.72
C GLY A 174 -13.54 -5.62 -11.38
N ILE A 175 -12.21 -5.56 -11.35
CA ILE A 175 -11.43 -5.78 -10.12
C ILE A 175 -10.53 -4.59 -9.81
N ILE A 176 -10.21 -4.43 -8.54
CA ILE A 176 -9.19 -3.52 -8.04
C ILE A 176 -8.16 -4.33 -7.27
N ILE A 177 -6.91 -4.23 -7.70
CA ILE A 177 -5.76 -4.77 -6.99
C ILE A 177 -5.20 -3.65 -6.12
N THR A 178 -4.96 -3.95 -4.84
CA THR A 178 -4.45 -2.98 -3.86
C THR A 178 -3.06 -3.41 -3.35
N ALA A 179 -2.08 -2.51 -3.39
CA ALA A 179 -0.79 -2.71 -2.71
C ALA A 179 -0.93 -2.28 -1.24
N ASP A 180 -0.99 -3.26 -0.33
CA ASP A 180 -1.42 -3.06 1.06
C ASP A 180 -0.24 -2.64 1.96
N GLU A 181 0.24 -1.42 1.75
CA GLU A 181 1.50 -0.89 2.27
C GLU A 181 1.48 -0.67 3.80
N GLY A 182 0.51 0.09 4.32
CA GLY A 182 0.40 0.37 5.75
C GLY A 182 0.80 1.76 6.24
N ALA A 183 0.61 2.83 5.47
CA ALA A 183 0.84 4.18 6.00
C ALA A 183 -0.09 4.51 7.19
N TYR A 184 0.47 5.13 8.22
CA TYR A 184 -0.25 5.59 9.40
C TYR A 184 -0.11 7.11 9.55
N LYS A 185 -1.12 7.77 10.12
CA LYS A 185 -1.09 9.22 10.33
C LYS A 185 -0.13 9.61 11.45
N SER A 186 0.85 10.43 11.09
CA SER A 186 1.71 11.11 12.05
C SER A 186 1.91 12.55 11.60
N TYR A 187 1.51 13.47 12.47
CA TYR A 187 1.56 14.91 12.26
C TYR A 187 2.53 15.53 13.27
N SER A 188 3.83 15.38 13.00
CA SER A 188 4.90 15.96 13.83
C SER A 188 4.69 15.70 15.33
N ASN A 189 4.97 16.69 16.18
CA ASN A 189 4.75 16.64 17.64
C ASN A 189 3.27 16.77 18.05
N SER A 190 2.34 16.98 17.12
CA SER A 190 0.92 17.20 17.43
C SER A 190 0.14 15.89 17.55
N PHE A 191 0.42 14.92 16.67
CA PHE A 191 -0.32 13.65 16.65
C PHE A 191 0.50 12.51 16.09
N ASN A 192 0.32 11.33 16.68
CA ASN A 192 0.87 10.07 16.18
C ASN A 192 -0.06 8.94 16.60
N GLU A 193 -0.62 8.19 15.65
CA GLU A 193 -1.61 7.16 15.97
C GLU A 193 -1.02 5.84 16.49
N LYS A 194 0.28 5.60 16.30
CA LYS A 194 0.88 4.29 16.60
C LYS A 194 1.53 4.22 17.99
N ARG A 195 1.65 3.00 18.49
CA ARG A 195 2.33 2.65 19.75
C ARG A 195 3.01 1.30 19.63
N ARG A 196 4.21 1.15 20.21
CA ARG A 196 4.90 -0.15 20.30
C ARG A 196 4.12 -1.10 21.21
N GLY A 197 4.04 -2.39 20.86
CA GLY A 197 3.32 -3.40 21.65
C GLY A 197 3.68 -3.39 23.13
N ASN A 198 4.97 -3.33 23.47
CA ASN A 198 5.46 -3.31 24.85
C ASN A 198 5.08 -2.05 25.66
N TRP A 199 4.51 -1.02 25.03
CA TRP A 199 4.05 0.20 25.71
C TRP A 199 2.55 0.16 26.02
N PHE A 200 1.86 -0.91 25.63
CA PHE A 200 0.53 -1.19 26.16
C PHE A 200 0.67 -1.75 27.57
N ASN A 201 -0.22 -1.37 28.49
CA ASN A 201 -0.15 -1.81 29.88
C ASN A 201 -0.93 -3.12 30.09
N PRO A 202 -0.25 -4.26 30.31
CA PRO A 202 -0.80 -5.47 30.93
C PRO A 202 -1.89 -5.23 31.97
N GLY A 203 -3.06 -5.83 31.81
CA GLY A 203 -4.15 -5.82 32.81
C GLY A 203 -4.91 -4.50 32.97
N LYS A 204 -4.35 -3.38 32.47
CA LYS A 204 -5.02 -2.08 32.42
C LYS A 204 -5.68 -1.84 31.07
N SER A 205 -4.87 -1.76 30.00
CA SER A 205 -5.36 -1.55 28.64
C SER A 205 -5.46 -2.86 27.85
N LEU A 206 -4.71 -3.89 28.22
CA LEU A 206 -4.75 -5.20 27.55
C LEU A 206 -5.39 -6.25 28.45
N SER A 207 -6.19 -7.15 27.86
CA SER A 207 -6.61 -8.37 28.55
C SER A 207 -5.40 -9.29 28.79
N LYS A 208 -5.51 -10.19 29.78
CA LYS A 208 -4.38 -11.07 30.17
C LYS A 208 -3.91 -12.00 29.04
N ARG A 209 -4.74 -12.26 28.02
CA ARG A 209 -4.40 -13.14 26.88
C ARG A 209 -3.22 -12.60 26.06
N TYR A 210 -3.01 -11.28 26.08
CA TYR A 210 -1.96 -10.60 25.31
C TYR A 210 -0.58 -10.63 25.97
N LEU A 211 -0.51 -10.96 27.26
CA LEU A 211 0.70 -10.78 28.08
C LEU A 211 1.89 -11.55 27.51
N ILE A 212 1.71 -12.84 27.25
CA ILE A 212 2.78 -13.72 26.75
C ILE A 212 3.32 -13.24 25.39
N ALA A 213 2.47 -12.63 24.56
CA ALA A 213 2.86 -12.18 23.22
C ALA A 213 3.56 -10.81 23.21
N ILE A 214 3.37 -9.99 24.25
CA ILE A 214 3.80 -8.57 24.29
C ILE A 214 4.86 -8.28 25.35
N GLU A 215 4.98 -9.09 26.41
CA GLU A 215 5.84 -8.81 27.57
C GLU A 215 7.35 -8.76 27.26
N ASN A 216 7.80 -9.32 26.12
CA ASN A 216 9.22 -9.30 25.77
C ASN A 216 9.55 -8.12 24.83
N PHE A 217 10.43 -7.23 25.30
CA PHE A 217 10.82 -6.00 24.60
C PHE A 217 11.54 -6.22 23.27
N SER A 218 12.14 -7.40 23.05
CA SER A 218 13.01 -7.67 21.90
C SER A 218 12.49 -8.75 20.95
N CYS A 219 11.38 -9.42 21.26
CA CYS A 219 10.83 -10.47 20.40
C CYS A 219 9.30 -10.43 20.37
N ARG A 220 8.70 -11.17 19.42
CA ARG A 220 7.24 -11.24 19.24
C ARG A 220 6.64 -9.84 19.02
N LEU A 221 5.45 -9.60 19.56
CA LEU A 221 4.66 -8.39 19.33
C LEU A 221 5.13 -7.18 20.14
N GLY A 222 6.07 -7.34 21.08
CA GLY A 222 6.53 -6.23 21.92
C GLY A 222 7.13 -5.09 21.09
N ARG A 223 7.68 -5.42 19.92
CA ARG A 223 8.31 -4.49 18.99
C ARG A 223 7.35 -3.98 17.91
N LEU A 224 6.37 -4.75 17.47
CA LEU A 224 5.42 -4.31 16.45
C LEU A 224 4.70 -3.00 16.81
N PHE A 225 4.48 -2.14 15.82
CA PHE A 225 3.65 -0.94 15.97
C PHE A 225 2.16 -1.28 15.78
N PHE A 226 1.33 -0.87 16.75
CA PHE A 226 -0.12 -1.00 16.73
C PHE A 226 -0.80 0.37 16.79
N SER A 227 -2.05 0.43 16.35
CA SER A 227 -2.92 1.57 16.59
C SER A 227 -3.23 1.76 18.07
N LYS A 228 -3.20 3.02 18.52
CA LYS A 228 -3.64 3.44 19.85
C LYS A 228 -5.13 3.82 19.89
N LEU A 229 -5.81 3.78 18.74
CA LEU A 229 -7.18 4.27 18.56
C LEU A 229 -8.16 3.12 18.30
N ASP A 230 -7.70 2.07 17.62
CA ASP A 230 -8.55 1.00 17.11
C ASP A 230 -8.57 -0.22 18.05
N GLY A 231 -9.70 -0.93 18.08
CA GLY A 231 -9.85 -2.19 18.84
C GLY A 231 -10.19 -2.02 20.33
N LEU A 232 -10.51 -0.80 20.77
CA LEU A 232 -11.00 -0.50 22.11
C LEU A 232 -12.46 -0.93 22.28
N ASP A 233 -12.77 -1.58 23.39
CA ASP A 233 -14.13 -1.85 23.84
C ASP A 233 -14.74 -0.66 24.62
N ASN A 234 -15.99 -0.82 25.06
CA ASN A 234 -16.71 0.18 25.86
C ASN A 234 -16.05 0.47 27.24
N THR A 235 -15.11 -0.38 27.69
CA THR A 235 -14.33 -0.21 28.93
C THR A 235 -12.94 0.37 28.70
N ARG A 236 -12.63 0.74 27.45
CA ARG A 236 -11.31 1.22 27.00
C ARG A 236 -10.19 0.19 27.15
N LYS A 237 -10.53 -1.09 27.03
CA LYS A 237 -9.57 -2.19 26.89
C LYS A 237 -9.52 -2.64 25.43
N TYR A 238 -8.34 -3.03 24.98
CA TYR A 238 -8.21 -3.59 23.64
C TYR A 238 -8.74 -5.01 23.63
N GLU A 239 -9.84 -5.22 22.90
CA GLU A 239 -10.30 -6.56 22.60
C GLU A 239 -9.41 -7.18 21.54
N ASN A 240 -8.96 -6.40 20.54
CA ASN A 240 -8.07 -6.82 19.45
C ASN A 240 -7.01 -5.76 19.20
N LEU A 241 -5.83 -6.16 18.74
CA LEU A 241 -4.77 -5.23 18.36
C LEU A 241 -4.67 -5.14 16.84
N TYR A 242 -4.55 -3.92 16.34
CA TYR A 242 -4.48 -3.62 14.91
C TYR A 242 -3.12 -3.04 14.57
N PHE A 243 -2.39 -3.68 13.66
CA PHE A 243 -1.18 -3.11 13.07
C PHE A 243 -1.42 -2.62 11.64
N TYR A 244 -0.39 -2.05 11.04
CA TYR A 244 -0.48 -1.35 9.77
C TYR A 244 0.10 -2.17 8.62
N GLY A 245 -0.65 -2.26 7.52
CA GLY A 245 -0.26 -2.93 6.29
C GLY A 245 -0.79 -4.36 6.19
N GLY A 246 -1.08 -4.78 4.96
CA GLY A 246 -1.53 -6.13 4.65
C GLY A 246 -0.37 -7.12 4.47
N ARG A 247 0.89 -6.65 4.44
CA ARG A 247 2.09 -7.45 4.09
C ARG A 247 2.00 -8.08 2.69
N GLY A 248 1.20 -7.49 1.80
CA GLY A 248 0.96 -8.03 0.48
C GLY A 248 -0.02 -7.23 -0.36
N PHE A 249 -0.87 -7.93 -1.11
CA PHE A 249 -1.90 -7.32 -1.94
C PHE A 249 -3.23 -8.03 -1.82
N THR A 250 -4.29 -7.32 -2.20
CA THR A 250 -5.65 -7.85 -2.23
C THR A 250 -6.25 -7.64 -3.63
N ILE A 251 -6.96 -8.65 -4.15
CA ILE A 251 -7.85 -8.51 -5.31
C ILE A 251 -9.27 -8.32 -4.78
N ARG A 252 -9.89 -7.20 -5.16
CA ARG A 252 -11.23 -6.81 -4.72
C ARG A 252 -12.16 -6.68 -5.91
N LYS A 253 -13.42 -7.03 -5.71
CA LYS A 253 -14.48 -6.76 -6.69
C LYS A 253 -14.77 -5.26 -6.73
N ALA A 254 -14.70 -4.63 -7.89
CA ALA A 254 -14.80 -3.18 -8.02
C ALA A 254 -16.20 -2.62 -7.72
N SER A 255 -17.24 -3.46 -7.76
CA SER A 255 -18.62 -3.04 -7.50
C SER A 255 -18.92 -2.82 -6.01
N ASP A 256 -18.26 -3.56 -5.12
CA ASP A 256 -18.58 -3.56 -3.68
C ASP A 256 -17.36 -3.63 -2.75
N MET A 257 -16.15 -3.71 -3.30
CA MET A 257 -14.86 -3.88 -2.60
C MET A 257 -14.71 -5.18 -1.80
N SER A 258 -15.58 -6.17 -2.04
CA SER A 258 -15.45 -7.50 -1.46
C SER A 258 -14.16 -8.19 -1.92
N ILE A 259 -13.57 -8.98 -1.04
CA ILE A 259 -12.29 -9.66 -1.31
C ILE A 259 -12.54 -10.89 -2.17
N LEU A 260 -11.88 -10.94 -3.33
CA LEU A 260 -11.82 -12.11 -4.21
C LEU A 260 -10.59 -12.97 -3.89
N PHE A 261 -9.48 -12.33 -3.56
CA PHE A 261 -8.23 -12.97 -3.15
C PHE A 261 -7.42 -12.04 -2.25
N ASP A 262 -6.69 -12.61 -1.29
CA ASP A 262 -5.74 -11.92 -0.43
C ASP A 262 -4.46 -12.76 -0.42
N SER A 263 -3.30 -12.15 -0.71
CA SER A 263 -2.02 -12.85 -0.76
C SER A 263 -1.58 -13.43 0.59
N GLY A 264 -2.23 -13.06 1.69
CA GLY A 264 -1.93 -13.55 3.03
C GLY A 264 -0.53 -13.14 3.45
N ASP A 265 0.30 -14.11 3.81
CA ASP A 265 1.72 -14.00 4.15
C ASP A 265 2.66 -14.48 3.04
N THR A 266 2.13 -14.79 1.85
CA THR A 266 2.89 -15.44 0.77
C THR A 266 4.15 -14.66 0.41
N ILE A 267 4.06 -13.32 0.35
CA ILE A 267 5.18 -12.46 -0.05
C ILE A 267 6.29 -12.50 0.99
N GLU A 268 5.96 -12.23 2.27
CA GLU A 268 6.92 -12.23 3.36
C GLU A 268 7.57 -13.62 3.51
N ARG A 269 6.77 -14.69 3.44
CA ARG A 269 7.28 -16.08 3.38
C ARG A 269 8.22 -16.30 2.20
N LYS A 270 7.86 -15.92 0.98
CA LYS A 270 8.70 -16.15 -0.21
C LYS A 270 10.00 -15.36 -0.17
N ILE A 271 9.99 -14.14 0.36
CA ILE A 271 11.22 -13.38 0.58
C ILE A 271 12.11 -14.08 1.61
N SER A 272 11.55 -14.60 2.71
CA SER A 272 12.35 -15.36 3.70
C SER A 272 12.93 -16.67 3.12
N GLU A 273 12.21 -17.33 2.23
CA GLU A 273 12.63 -18.58 1.59
C GLU A 273 13.70 -18.34 0.51
N LEU A 274 13.54 -17.31 -0.32
CA LEU A 274 14.32 -17.11 -1.55
C LEU A 274 15.39 -16.01 -1.44
N ALA A 275 15.25 -15.07 -0.51
CA ALA A 275 16.15 -13.94 -0.32
C ALA A 275 16.34 -13.56 1.18
N PRO A 276 16.66 -14.52 2.07
CA PRO A 276 16.73 -14.28 3.51
C PRO A 276 17.76 -13.20 3.91
N GLU A 277 18.80 -12.98 3.12
CA GLU A 277 19.88 -12.01 3.36
C GLU A 277 19.39 -10.57 3.33
N ILE A 278 18.31 -10.32 2.60
CA ILE A 278 17.69 -9.01 2.46
C ILE A 278 16.30 -8.95 3.12
N PHE A 279 15.81 -10.03 3.71
CA PHE A 279 14.47 -10.09 4.33
C PHE A 279 14.13 -8.85 5.15
N ASN A 280 12.98 -8.22 4.86
CA ASN A 280 12.48 -7.02 5.54
C ASN A 280 13.54 -5.94 5.81
N SER A 281 14.48 -5.73 4.87
CA SER A 281 15.56 -4.76 5.06
C SER A 281 15.13 -3.33 4.81
N ASN A 282 15.40 -2.44 5.78
CA ASN A 282 15.24 -1.00 5.64
C ASN A 282 16.57 -0.30 5.47
N TYR A 283 16.94 -0.03 4.22
CA TYR A 283 18.23 0.54 3.83
C TYR A 283 18.42 2.00 4.26
N LYS A 284 18.81 2.19 5.52
CA LYS A 284 19.33 3.41 6.12
C LYS A 284 20.77 3.69 5.69
N GLY A 285 21.07 4.97 5.52
CA GLY A 285 22.41 5.44 5.21
C GLY A 285 23.42 5.04 6.29
N GLY A 286 24.53 4.42 5.88
CA GLY A 286 25.69 4.18 6.74
C GLY A 286 25.87 2.73 7.22
N GLN A 287 24.89 1.86 7.02
CA GLN A 287 24.99 0.43 7.32
C GLN A 287 25.16 -0.40 6.04
N SER A 288 25.83 -1.55 6.14
CA SER A 288 25.84 -2.54 5.05
C SER A 288 24.46 -3.19 4.92
N ILE A 289 24.17 -3.81 3.78
CA ILE A 289 22.87 -4.43 3.51
C ILE A 289 22.57 -5.55 4.53
N ASN A 290 23.53 -6.43 4.81
CA ASN A 290 23.37 -7.53 5.77
C ASN A 290 23.14 -7.06 7.22
N GLN A 291 23.57 -5.86 7.60
CA GLN A 291 23.30 -5.27 8.92
C GLN A 291 21.86 -4.77 9.06
N GLN A 292 21.14 -4.72 7.95
CA GLN A 292 19.80 -4.14 7.86
C GLN A 292 18.73 -5.19 7.61
N ARG A 293 19.12 -6.44 7.40
CA ARG A 293 18.23 -7.59 7.44
C ARG A 293 17.33 -7.48 8.67
N ASP A 294 16.04 -7.73 8.47
CA ASP A 294 15.00 -7.82 9.50
C ASP A 294 14.59 -6.48 10.15
N THR A 295 15.17 -5.35 9.73
CA THR A 295 14.93 -4.05 10.38
C THR A 295 13.55 -3.43 10.15
N GLN A 296 12.71 -4.02 9.29
CA GLN A 296 11.33 -3.57 9.00
C GLN A 296 10.25 -4.53 9.54
N SER A 297 10.62 -5.70 10.08
CA SER A 297 9.67 -6.72 10.58
C SER A 297 8.77 -6.18 11.69
N ASP A 298 9.33 -5.34 12.58
CA ASP A 298 8.59 -4.65 13.64
C ASP A 298 7.64 -3.53 13.17
N ASN A 299 7.45 -3.37 11.86
CA ASN A 299 6.65 -2.32 11.25
C ASN A 299 5.76 -2.87 10.13
N LYS A 300 6.10 -2.61 8.85
CA LYS A 300 5.29 -2.97 7.67
C LYS A 300 5.81 -4.19 6.91
N GLY A 301 6.87 -4.86 7.40
CA GLY A 301 7.47 -6.02 6.75
C GLY A 301 7.92 -5.72 5.32
N PRO A 302 7.39 -6.42 4.30
CA PRO A 302 7.72 -6.18 2.89
C PRO A 302 7.44 -4.75 2.40
N GLU A 303 6.47 -4.04 2.99
CA GLU A 303 6.05 -2.68 2.59
C GLU A 303 5.70 -2.64 1.09
N CYS A 304 4.58 -3.27 0.71
CA CYS A 304 4.14 -3.36 -0.69
C CYS A 304 3.56 -2.04 -1.16
N GLU A 305 4.20 -1.38 -2.12
CA GLU A 305 3.95 0.03 -2.46
C GLU A 305 3.47 0.17 -3.90
N ALA A 306 4.09 -0.52 -4.86
CA ALA A 306 3.74 -0.43 -6.28
C ALA A 306 2.89 -1.63 -6.75
N VAL A 307 1.94 -1.39 -7.65
CA VAL A 307 1.22 -2.48 -8.34
C VAL A 307 0.92 -2.12 -9.80
N GLU A 308 1.10 -3.10 -10.68
CA GLU A 308 0.70 -3.03 -12.09
C GLU A 308 0.13 -4.38 -12.53
N THR A 309 -0.74 -4.35 -13.53
CA THR A 309 -1.29 -5.57 -14.15
C THR A 309 -0.87 -5.71 -15.60
N ALA A 310 -0.76 -6.95 -16.06
CA ALA A 310 -0.50 -7.31 -17.43
C ALA A 310 -1.33 -8.53 -17.82
N GLU A 311 -1.72 -8.61 -19.09
CA GLU A 311 -2.21 -9.86 -19.67
C GLU A 311 -1.09 -10.45 -20.51
N ILE A 312 -0.60 -11.63 -20.11
CA ILE A 312 0.52 -12.31 -20.77
C ILE A 312 0.10 -13.77 -21.02
N ASP A 313 0.18 -14.19 -22.28
CA ASP A 313 -0.20 -15.54 -22.73
C ASP A 313 -1.59 -15.99 -22.25
N GLY A 314 -2.56 -15.07 -22.27
CA GLY A 314 -3.93 -15.34 -21.86
C GLY A 314 -4.14 -15.47 -20.35
N LYS A 315 -3.18 -15.04 -19.52
CA LYS A 315 -3.31 -14.96 -18.07
C LYS A 315 -3.19 -13.51 -17.60
N LEU A 316 -4.00 -13.14 -16.61
CA LEU A 316 -3.76 -11.93 -15.85
C LEU A 316 -2.59 -12.13 -14.89
N VAL A 317 -1.67 -11.17 -14.89
CA VAL A 317 -0.44 -11.15 -14.10
C VAL A 317 -0.44 -9.89 -13.27
N ILE A 318 -0.08 -10.03 -11.99
CA ILE A 318 0.09 -8.95 -11.03
C ILE A 318 1.59 -8.79 -10.76
N LEU A 319 2.08 -7.58 -10.99
CA LEU A 319 3.46 -7.17 -10.73
C LEU A 319 3.43 -6.25 -9.50
N LEU A 320 3.95 -6.74 -8.37
CA LEU A 320 3.90 -6.04 -7.09
C LEU A 320 5.31 -5.61 -6.66
N GLY A 321 5.48 -4.33 -6.33
CA GLY A 321 6.75 -3.78 -5.82
C GLY A 321 6.72 -3.69 -4.31
N CYS A 322 7.73 -4.27 -3.67
CA CYS A 322 7.92 -4.19 -2.22
C CYS A 322 9.14 -3.32 -1.92
N GLU A 323 8.92 -2.24 -1.17
CA GLU A 323 9.95 -1.28 -0.82
C GLU A 323 11.00 -1.84 0.14
N ARG A 324 10.63 -2.82 0.97
CA ARG A 324 11.48 -3.37 2.02
C ARG A 324 11.56 -4.89 1.87
N PRO A 325 12.34 -5.40 0.90
CA PRO A 325 13.71 -4.92 0.71
C PRO A 325 14.08 -4.43 -0.69
N GLY A 326 13.11 -3.98 -1.49
CA GLY A 326 13.36 -3.62 -2.90
C GLY A 326 13.26 -4.85 -3.80
N THR A 327 12.12 -5.53 -3.75
CA THR A 327 11.81 -6.71 -4.56
C THR A 327 10.62 -6.45 -5.47
N ILE A 328 10.54 -7.19 -6.56
CA ILE A 328 9.33 -7.27 -7.40
C ILE A 328 8.81 -8.70 -7.32
N VAL A 329 7.55 -8.84 -6.96
CA VAL A 329 6.88 -10.13 -6.82
C VAL A 329 5.86 -10.27 -7.94
N VAL A 330 5.86 -11.44 -8.58
CA VAL A 330 4.96 -11.74 -9.69
C VAL A 330 3.97 -12.79 -9.26
N PHE A 331 2.69 -12.52 -9.52
CA PHE A 331 1.61 -13.49 -9.36
C PHE A 331 0.86 -13.66 -10.69
N SER A 332 0.41 -14.87 -10.98
CA SER A 332 -0.60 -15.11 -12.02
C SER A 332 -1.96 -15.33 -11.38
N VAL A 333 -3.02 -14.89 -12.04
CA VAL A 333 -4.41 -15.06 -11.63
C VAL A 333 -5.01 -16.18 -12.48
N GLY A 334 -5.54 -17.22 -11.82
CA GLY A 334 -6.23 -18.32 -12.48
C GLY A 334 -7.63 -17.93 -12.98
N ASP A 335 -8.39 -18.92 -13.45
CA ASP A 335 -9.78 -18.72 -13.87
C ASP A 335 -10.67 -18.31 -12.68
N ASP A 336 -10.43 -18.92 -11.52
CA ASP A 336 -10.91 -18.46 -10.21
C ASP A 336 -9.82 -17.61 -9.55
N PHE A 337 -10.17 -16.42 -9.04
CA PHE A 337 -9.26 -15.54 -8.30
C PHE A 337 -8.60 -16.23 -7.10
N LYS A 338 -9.24 -17.25 -6.50
CA LYS A 338 -8.66 -18.06 -5.43
C LYS A 338 -7.48 -18.92 -5.87
N GLU A 339 -7.34 -19.16 -7.16
CA GLU A 339 -6.21 -19.89 -7.75
C GLU A 339 -5.04 -18.97 -8.14
N THR A 340 -5.04 -17.73 -7.62
CA THR A 340 -3.89 -16.81 -7.77
C THR A 340 -2.63 -17.45 -7.17
N LYS A 341 -1.54 -17.45 -7.94
CA LYS A 341 -0.29 -18.17 -7.64
C LYS A 341 0.90 -17.25 -7.67
N PHE A 342 1.80 -17.43 -6.71
CA PHE A 342 3.14 -16.85 -6.77
C PHE A 342 3.90 -17.49 -7.93
N GLU A 343 4.52 -16.67 -8.77
CA GLU A 343 5.28 -17.10 -9.95
C GLU A 343 6.78 -16.82 -9.78
N TYR A 344 7.14 -15.60 -9.33
CA TYR A 344 8.53 -15.18 -9.32
C TYR A 344 8.83 -14.09 -8.29
N LEU A 345 10.06 -14.10 -7.77
CA LEU A 345 10.61 -13.05 -6.92
C LEU A 345 11.87 -12.50 -7.61
N TYR A 346 11.83 -11.24 -7.99
CA TYR A 346 12.97 -10.51 -8.53
C TYR A 346 13.59 -9.60 -7.46
N PHE A 347 14.91 -9.63 -7.35
CA PHE A 347 15.72 -8.66 -6.62
C PHE A 347 17.11 -8.59 -7.23
N ASN A 348 17.73 -7.41 -7.18
CA ASN A 348 19.02 -7.17 -7.85
C ASN A 348 20.02 -6.53 -6.89
N ILE A 349 20.40 -7.28 -5.86
CA ILE A 349 21.38 -6.84 -4.86
C ILE A 349 22.55 -7.84 -4.86
N PRO A 350 23.68 -7.52 -5.51
CA PRO A 350 24.74 -8.49 -5.75
C PRO A 350 25.73 -8.69 -4.59
N GLU A 351 25.82 -7.76 -3.62
CA GLU A 351 26.79 -7.81 -2.53
C GLU A 351 26.19 -7.30 -1.21
N TYR A 352 26.07 -8.17 -0.20
CA TYR A 352 25.38 -7.82 1.06
C TYR A 352 26.28 -7.17 2.12
N ASP A 353 27.60 -7.32 2.03
CA ASP A 353 28.58 -6.71 2.94
C ASP A 353 28.84 -5.22 2.61
N LYS A 354 28.30 -4.73 1.49
CA LYS A 354 28.42 -3.34 1.05
C LYS A 354 27.24 -2.50 1.51
N ARG A 355 27.46 -1.19 1.56
CA ARG A 355 26.39 -0.20 1.74
C ARG A 355 25.64 -0.02 0.44
N LEU A 356 24.33 0.21 0.50
CA LEU A 356 23.50 0.48 -0.67
C LEU A 356 24.08 1.61 -1.55
N LYS A 357 24.46 2.74 -0.93
CA LYS A 357 25.10 3.88 -1.61
C LYS A 357 26.38 3.50 -2.38
N HIS A 358 27.15 2.55 -1.86
CA HIS A 358 28.37 2.08 -2.54
C HIS A 358 28.01 1.36 -3.84
N LEU A 359 27.07 0.41 -3.79
CA LEU A 359 26.61 -0.33 -4.96
C LEU A 359 25.97 0.60 -6.00
N TYR A 360 25.16 1.56 -5.55
CA TYR A 360 24.56 2.56 -6.42
C TYR A 360 25.64 3.40 -7.14
N THR A 361 26.63 3.92 -6.41
CA THR A 361 27.74 4.71 -6.99
C THR A 361 28.54 3.90 -8.01
N LYS A 362 28.65 2.58 -7.79
CA LYS A 362 29.30 1.65 -8.72
C LYS A 362 28.40 1.17 -9.86
N ARG A 363 27.16 1.68 -9.95
CA ARG A 363 26.13 1.30 -10.94
C ARG A 363 25.85 -0.21 -10.94
N LYS A 364 25.83 -0.81 -9.75
CA LYS A 364 25.52 -2.24 -9.56
C LYS A 364 24.06 -2.51 -9.18
N ILE A 365 23.29 -1.47 -8.90
CA ILE A 365 21.88 -1.53 -8.50
C ILE A 365 21.13 -0.33 -9.09
N SER A 366 19.83 -0.47 -9.32
CA SER A 366 18.97 0.58 -9.86
C SER A 366 17.60 0.61 -9.19
N GLU A 367 16.78 -0.43 -9.26
CA GLU A 367 15.36 -0.43 -8.85
C GLU A 367 15.13 -0.70 -7.35
N ILE A 368 15.90 -0.06 -6.46
CA ILE A 368 15.71 -0.23 -5.01
C ILE A 368 14.60 0.69 -4.53
N ASN A 369 13.70 0.13 -3.72
CA ASN A 369 12.45 0.73 -3.28
C ASN A 369 11.55 1.09 -4.46
N PRO A 370 10.94 0.10 -5.13
CA PRO A 370 10.05 0.34 -6.25
C PRO A 370 8.80 1.12 -5.81
N GLU A 371 8.66 2.36 -6.29
CA GLU A 371 7.56 3.29 -5.94
C GLU A 371 6.37 3.19 -6.90
N ASN A 372 6.69 2.91 -8.16
CA ASN A 372 5.74 2.97 -9.25
C ASN A 372 6.20 2.12 -10.42
N PHE A 373 5.23 1.58 -11.13
CA PHE A 373 5.42 0.68 -12.25
C PHE A 373 4.68 1.18 -13.48
N LYS A 374 5.23 0.84 -14.64
CA LYS A 374 4.50 0.88 -15.89
C LYS A 374 4.85 -0.32 -16.75
N TYR A 375 3.86 -1.15 -17.03
CA TYR A 375 4.02 -2.27 -17.95
C TYR A 375 3.76 -1.83 -19.40
N VAL A 376 4.61 -2.33 -20.32
CA VAL A 376 4.47 -2.20 -21.77
C VAL A 376 4.60 -3.60 -22.38
N GLY A 377 3.51 -4.07 -22.98
CA GLY A 377 3.47 -5.41 -23.59
C GLY A 377 4.29 -5.52 -24.87
N PHE A 378 4.59 -6.76 -25.24
CA PHE A 378 5.32 -7.18 -26.44
C PHE A 378 4.86 -6.45 -27.72
N ASP A 379 3.54 -6.33 -27.90
CA ASP A 379 2.88 -5.71 -29.06
C ASP A 379 3.09 -4.21 -29.16
N LYS A 380 3.43 -3.54 -28.03
CA LYS A 380 3.63 -2.09 -27.94
C LYS A 380 5.09 -1.70 -27.76
N SER A 381 5.95 -2.67 -27.44
CA SER A 381 7.36 -2.40 -27.22
C SER A 381 8.14 -2.32 -28.55
N PRO A 382 9.03 -1.32 -28.75
CA PRO A 382 9.83 -1.21 -29.97
C PRO A 382 10.72 -2.40 -30.29
N ASN A 383 11.08 -3.20 -29.27
CA ASN A 383 11.96 -4.36 -29.39
C ASN A 383 11.20 -5.71 -29.36
N GLY A 384 9.86 -5.70 -29.29
CA GLY A 384 9.09 -6.93 -29.16
C GLY A 384 9.40 -7.70 -27.88
N GLN A 385 9.50 -7.01 -26.75
CA GLN A 385 9.63 -7.63 -25.44
C GLN A 385 8.58 -7.05 -24.47
N ASN A 386 8.15 -7.86 -23.51
CA ASN A 386 7.36 -7.36 -22.38
C ASN A 386 8.30 -6.60 -21.44
N ILE A 387 8.02 -5.32 -21.17
CA ILE A 387 8.88 -4.45 -20.37
C ILE A 387 8.12 -3.92 -19.17
N LEU A 388 8.70 -4.06 -17.98
CA LEU A 388 8.29 -3.36 -16.78
C LEU A 388 9.23 -2.18 -16.53
N PHE A 389 8.70 -0.97 -16.62
CA PHE A 389 9.39 0.23 -16.14
C PHE A 389 9.20 0.36 -14.64
N VAL A 390 10.30 0.61 -13.92
CA VAL A 390 10.33 0.67 -12.46
C VAL A 390 11.00 1.95 -11.99
N VAL A 391 10.29 2.73 -11.17
CA VAL A 391 10.85 3.89 -10.48
C VAL A 391 11.44 3.45 -9.15
N GLY A 392 12.76 3.52 -9.00
CA GLY A 392 13.46 3.28 -7.74
C GLY A 392 13.61 4.55 -6.93
N LYS A 393 12.90 4.66 -5.79
CA LYS A 393 12.91 5.87 -4.95
C LYS A 393 14.23 6.11 -4.24
N SER A 394 14.85 5.05 -3.72
CA SER A 394 16.12 5.16 -2.98
C SER A 394 17.31 5.51 -3.88
N THR A 395 17.21 5.18 -5.16
CA THR A 395 18.27 5.36 -6.17
C THR A 395 17.98 6.50 -7.15
N GLY A 396 16.72 6.97 -7.23
CA GLY A 396 16.29 7.97 -8.19
C GLY A 396 16.41 7.50 -9.64
N THR A 397 16.27 6.20 -9.91
CA THR A 397 16.42 5.64 -11.26
C THR A 397 15.09 5.21 -11.87
N LEU A 398 15.05 5.20 -13.20
CA LEU A 398 14.04 4.50 -13.98
C LEU A 398 14.70 3.28 -14.65
N SER A 399 14.34 2.08 -14.20
CA SER A 399 14.80 0.82 -14.79
C SER A 399 13.78 0.33 -15.83
N ALA A 400 14.26 -0.34 -16.88
CA ALA A 400 13.43 -1.13 -17.78
C ALA A 400 13.85 -2.60 -17.62
N ILE A 401 12.92 -3.44 -17.18
CA ILE A 401 13.16 -4.84 -16.85
C ILE A 401 12.34 -5.71 -17.79
N ASP A 402 12.98 -6.68 -18.44
CA ASP A 402 12.30 -7.66 -19.26
C ASP A 402 11.43 -8.58 -18.39
N VAL A 403 10.15 -8.66 -18.72
CA VAL A 403 9.18 -9.59 -18.10
C VAL A 403 9.17 -10.88 -18.91
N ASP A 404 10.12 -11.75 -18.59
CA ASP A 404 10.32 -13.04 -19.25
C ASP A 404 9.58 -14.16 -18.50
N VAL A 405 8.45 -14.59 -19.04
CA VAL A 405 7.59 -15.62 -18.45
C VAL A 405 8.21 -17.01 -18.46
N GLU A 406 9.19 -17.29 -19.34
CA GLU A 406 9.88 -18.58 -19.35
C GLU A 406 10.65 -18.80 -18.04
N LYS A 407 11.10 -17.72 -17.40
CA LYS A 407 11.77 -17.78 -16.11
C LYS A 407 10.86 -18.16 -14.96
N TRP A 408 9.55 -17.94 -15.04
CA TRP A 408 8.61 -18.27 -13.96
C TRP A 408 8.51 -19.79 -13.72
N SER A 409 8.73 -20.59 -14.77
CA SER A 409 8.73 -22.06 -14.69
C SER A 409 10.01 -22.64 -14.08
N LYS A 410 11.05 -21.83 -13.89
CA LYS A 410 12.31 -22.23 -13.29
C LYS A 410 12.28 -21.79 -11.84
N GLU A 411 11.89 -22.68 -10.93
CA GLU A 411 12.19 -22.51 -9.51
C GLU A 411 13.70 -22.30 -9.39
N MET A 412 14.20 -21.08 -9.24
CA MET A 412 15.51 -20.68 -8.67
C MET A 412 15.73 -19.17 -8.83
N PRO A 413 16.52 -18.55 -7.91
CA PRO A 413 16.59 -17.11 -7.66
C PRO A 413 17.02 -16.25 -8.86
#